data_AF-A0A7S3WLS3-F1
#
_entry.id   AF-A0A7S3WLS3-F1
#
_cell.length_a   1.000
_cell.length_b   1.000
_cell.length_c   1.000
_cell.angle_alpha   90.00
_cell.angle_beta   90.00
_cell.angle_gamma   90.00
#
_symmetry.space_group_name_H-M   'P 1'
#
loop_
_entity.id
_entity.type
_entity.pdbx_description
1 polymer ?
#
loop_
_entity_poly.entity_id
_entity_poly.type
_entity_poly.pdbx_seq_one_letter_code
_entity_poly.pdbx_strand_id
1 'polypeptide(L)'
;AESTCAALVVSATSKEMVTKPEAIYFPLIVTAIGIVASFVCQFFAYIKTETVETTLKIQLWVSTLLMSAMIIPAIFVLPDNLALEFANDTYETTPWEAYGCIILGLWSGLFIGLITEYYTAKENSPTIELARACVHGPAPEIIKGLALGYLSCVVPIFCLAITVLISYSVAAMYGVALAAIGMLGCLPIALSIDGYGPISDNAGGIAEMANLDPEIRVRTDALDAAGNTTAAIGKGFAIGSACLVALALFGAFVTRVNTTLVELGEINAAKAFNVNILEPFTFAGLLLGAMLPYWFSAMTMQ
;
A
#
# COMPACT_ATOMS: atom_id res chain seq x y z
N ALA A 1 2.27 8.70 6.72
CA ALA A 1 2.84 10.07 6.78
C ALA A 1 3.01 10.63 5.39
N GLU A 2 3.88 10.04 4.56
CA GLU A 2 4.14 10.52 3.19
C GLU A 2 2.88 10.61 2.32
N SER A 3 1.98 9.62 2.35
CA SER A 3 0.71 9.67 1.59
C SER A 3 -0.13 10.90 1.95
N THR A 4 -0.26 11.17 3.25
CA THR A 4 -0.98 12.34 3.77
C THR A 4 -0.29 13.63 3.34
N CYS A 5 1.04 13.71 3.45
CA CYS A 5 1.82 14.87 3.03
C CYS A 5 1.72 15.12 1.52
N ALA A 6 1.78 14.07 0.69
CA ALA A 6 1.62 14.17 -0.75
C ALA A 6 0.24 14.72 -1.12
N ALA A 7 -0.83 14.20 -0.49
CA ALA A 7 -2.18 14.71 -0.70
C ALA A 7 -2.34 16.17 -0.25
N LEU A 8 -1.69 16.57 0.86
CA LEU A 8 -1.69 17.95 1.35
C LEU A 8 -0.95 18.92 0.42
N VAL A 9 0.20 18.50 -0.12
CA VAL A 9 0.99 19.35 -1.03
C VAL A 9 0.22 19.59 -2.33
N VAL A 10 -0.44 18.55 -2.86
CA VAL A 10 -1.26 18.67 -4.07
C VAL A 10 -2.57 19.42 -3.80
N SER A 11 -3.21 19.23 -2.64
CA SER A 11 -4.42 20.01 -2.31
C SER A 11 -4.13 21.49 -2.09
N ALA A 12 -2.93 21.84 -1.58
CA ALA A 12 -2.51 23.22 -1.39
C ALA A 12 -2.31 24.01 -2.70
N THR A 13 -2.21 23.34 -3.85
CA THR A 13 -2.15 24.02 -5.16
C THR A 13 -3.53 24.27 -5.77
N SER A 14 -4.61 23.70 -5.23
CA SER A 14 -5.98 23.95 -5.68
C SER A 14 -6.61 25.12 -4.94
N LYS A 15 -7.14 26.09 -5.69
CA LYS A 15 -7.68 27.34 -5.13
C LYS A 15 -8.92 27.09 -4.28
N GLU A 16 -9.80 26.20 -4.73
CA GLU A 16 -11.04 25.81 -4.07
C GLU A 16 -10.75 25.15 -2.72
N MET A 17 -9.75 24.25 -2.68
CA MET A 17 -9.33 23.56 -1.46
C MET A 17 -8.67 24.50 -0.46
N VAL A 18 -7.93 25.51 -0.92
CA VAL A 18 -7.30 26.53 -0.05
C VAL A 18 -8.34 27.49 0.53
N THR A 19 -9.40 27.82 -0.23
CA THR A 19 -10.46 28.73 0.25
C THR A 19 -11.37 28.13 1.32
N LYS A 20 -11.48 26.81 1.41
CA LYS A 20 -12.23 26.10 2.46
C LYS A 20 -11.25 25.35 3.38
N PRO A 21 -10.91 25.89 4.56
CA PRO A 21 -9.91 25.28 5.44
C PRO A 21 -10.20 23.82 5.81
N GLU A 22 -11.46 23.42 5.88
CA GLU A 22 -11.84 22.04 6.20
C GLU A 22 -11.47 21.05 5.07
N ALA A 23 -11.51 21.50 3.81
CA ALA A 23 -11.24 20.67 2.65
C ALA A 23 -9.75 20.34 2.51
N ILE A 24 -8.85 21.26 2.87
CA ILE A 24 -7.40 21.00 2.87
C ILE A 24 -7.03 19.85 3.83
N TYR A 25 -7.76 19.72 4.94
CA TYR A 25 -7.53 18.68 5.95
C TYR A 25 -8.23 17.35 5.64
N PHE A 26 -8.95 17.24 4.52
CA PHE A 26 -9.64 16.02 4.12
C PHE A 26 -8.76 14.75 4.17
N PRO A 27 -7.50 14.75 3.70
CA PRO A 27 -6.57 13.62 3.87
C PRO A 27 -6.38 13.16 5.33
N LEU A 28 -6.34 14.10 6.28
CA LEU A 28 -6.23 13.79 7.72
C LEU A 28 -7.53 13.22 8.26
N ILE A 29 -8.68 13.75 7.82
CA ILE A 29 -10.00 13.25 8.22
C ILE A 29 -10.18 11.79 7.79
N VAL A 30 -9.79 11.45 6.56
CA VAL A 30 -9.81 10.06 6.06
C VAL A 30 -8.95 9.15 6.93
N THR A 31 -7.74 9.61 7.31
CA THR A 31 -6.85 8.85 8.19
C THR A 31 -7.44 8.67 9.59
N ALA A 32 -8.04 9.72 10.15
CA ALA A 32 -8.70 9.68 11.46
C ALA A 32 -9.89 8.70 11.48
N ILE A 33 -10.69 8.70 10.43
CA ILE A 33 -11.77 7.73 10.24
C ILE A 33 -11.20 6.31 10.15
N GLY A 34 -10.09 6.13 9.44
CA GLY A 34 -9.38 4.85 9.36
C GLY A 34 -8.97 4.27 10.72
N ILE A 35 -8.54 5.14 11.64
CA ILE A 35 -8.22 4.74 13.02
C ILE A 35 -9.47 4.27 13.75
N VAL A 36 -10.57 5.04 13.69
CA VAL A 36 -11.83 4.66 14.34
C VAL A 36 -12.39 3.38 13.73
N ALA A 37 -12.35 3.26 12.41
CA ALA A 37 -12.79 2.07 11.69
C ALA A 37 -12.01 0.82 12.11
N SER A 38 -10.70 0.95 12.20
CA SER A 38 -9.81 -0.12 12.66
C SER A 38 -10.08 -0.50 14.13
N PHE A 39 -10.32 0.48 15.00
CA PHE A 39 -10.67 0.24 16.39
C PHE A 39 -11.99 -0.53 16.52
N VAL A 40 -13.02 -0.14 15.77
CA VAL A 40 -14.31 -0.84 15.76
C VAL A 40 -14.16 -2.26 15.21
N CYS A 41 -13.34 -2.44 14.17
CA CYS A 41 -13.06 -3.76 13.59
C CYS A 41 -12.46 -4.75 14.62
N GLN A 42 -11.71 -4.27 15.61
CA GLN A 42 -11.08 -5.14 16.61
C GLN A 42 -12.11 -5.93 17.44
N PHE A 43 -13.29 -5.36 17.69
CA PHE A 43 -14.36 -6.07 18.43
C PHE A 43 -14.97 -7.24 17.66
N PHE A 44 -14.78 -7.30 16.33
CA PHE A 44 -15.27 -8.39 15.48
C PHE A 44 -14.26 -9.53 15.32
N ALA A 45 -13.06 -9.42 15.91
CA ALA A 45 -12.01 -10.40 15.78
C ALA A 45 -11.84 -11.21 17.07
N TYR A 46 -12.24 -12.46 17.03
CA TYR A 46 -11.94 -13.44 18.08
C TYR A 46 -11.01 -14.51 17.51
N ILE A 47 -9.76 -14.53 17.98
CA ILE A 47 -8.74 -15.47 17.51
C ILE A 47 -8.85 -16.77 18.31
N LYS A 48 -9.03 -17.89 17.60
CA LYS A 48 -8.81 -19.24 18.13
C LYS A 48 -7.59 -19.84 17.43
N THR A 49 -6.85 -20.70 18.12
CA THR A 49 -5.62 -21.36 17.60
C THR A 49 -5.83 -22.09 16.28
N GLU A 50 -7.03 -22.64 16.04
CA GLU A 50 -7.34 -23.38 14.82
C GLU A 50 -7.78 -22.50 13.64
N THR A 51 -8.12 -21.23 13.89
CA THR A 51 -8.76 -20.35 12.89
C THR A 51 -8.00 -19.06 12.64
N VAL A 52 -6.73 -18.98 13.05
CA VAL A 52 -5.92 -17.75 13.05
C VAL A 52 -5.97 -17.06 11.69
N GLU A 53 -5.57 -17.74 10.62
CA GLU A 53 -5.55 -17.15 9.27
C GLU A 53 -6.93 -16.68 8.83
N THR A 54 -7.97 -17.46 9.13
CA THR A 54 -9.36 -17.09 8.80
C THR A 54 -9.79 -15.84 9.56
N THR A 55 -9.45 -15.73 10.85
CA THR A 55 -9.76 -14.56 11.67
C THR A 55 -9.03 -13.31 11.15
N LEU A 56 -7.76 -13.43 10.74
CA LEU A 56 -6.98 -12.31 10.21
C LEU A 56 -7.52 -11.86 8.84
N LYS A 57 -7.95 -12.80 7.97
CA LYS A 57 -8.67 -12.47 6.74
C LYS A 57 -9.98 -11.73 7.00
N ILE A 58 -10.78 -12.21 7.96
CA ILE A 58 -12.03 -11.54 8.35
C ILE A 58 -11.75 -10.12 8.82
N GLN A 59 -10.66 -9.87 9.57
CA GLN A 59 -10.27 -8.51 9.95
C GLN A 59 -9.96 -7.62 8.75
N LEU A 60 -9.24 -8.11 7.74
CA LEU A 60 -8.97 -7.34 6.52
C LEU A 60 -10.26 -7.00 5.76
N TRP A 61 -11.18 -7.95 5.62
CA TRP A 61 -12.48 -7.74 4.98
C TRP A 61 -13.37 -6.78 5.76
N VAL A 62 -13.55 -7.01 7.06
CA VAL A 62 -14.40 -6.18 7.92
C VAL A 62 -13.86 -4.76 8.01
N SER A 63 -12.55 -4.59 8.19
CA SER A 63 -11.94 -3.26 8.21
C SER A 63 -12.10 -2.53 6.88
N THR A 64 -11.92 -3.21 5.75
CA THR A 64 -12.13 -2.64 4.41
C THR A 64 -13.57 -2.21 4.18
N LEU A 65 -14.54 -3.06 4.53
CA LEU A 65 -15.98 -2.74 4.39
C LEU A 65 -16.39 -1.58 5.30
N LEU A 66 -15.94 -1.62 6.55
CA LEU A 66 -16.29 -0.63 7.55
C LEU A 66 -15.65 0.73 7.22
N MET A 67 -14.39 0.74 6.77
CA MET A 67 -13.74 1.94 6.25
C MET A 67 -14.46 2.50 5.02
N SER A 68 -14.87 1.63 4.08
CA SER A 68 -15.62 2.03 2.88
C SER A 68 -16.92 2.78 3.24
N ALA A 69 -17.63 2.34 4.28
CA ALA A 69 -18.84 3.00 4.76
C ALA A 69 -18.56 4.27 5.57
N MET A 70 -17.57 4.23 6.47
CA MET A 70 -17.28 5.34 7.38
C MET A 70 -16.65 6.56 6.70
N ILE A 71 -16.06 6.43 5.51
CA ILE A 71 -15.55 7.58 4.73
C ILE A 71 -16.69 8.43 4.16
N ILE A 72 -17.88 7.87 3.90
CA ILE A 72 -18.97 8.56 3.18
C ILE A 72 -19.30 9.93 3.80
N PRO A 73 -19.45 10.10 5.13
CA PRO A 73 -19.72 11.41 5.72
C PRO A 73 -18.59 12.44 5.52
N ALA A 74 -17.33 11.99 5.35
CA ALA A 74 -16.19 12.88 5.17
C ALA A 74 -16.21 13.60 3.82
N ILE A 75 -16.86 13.03 2.81
CA ILE A 75 -16.89 13.59 1.46
C ILE A 75 -17.63 14.93 1.44
N PHE A 76 -18.58 15.15 2.35
CA PHE A 76 -19.33 16.41 2.46
C PHE A 76 -18.48 17.59 2.95
N VAL A 77 -17.26 17.32 3.43
CA VAL A 77 -16.29 18.37 3.74
C VAL A 77 -15.70 18.98 2.47
N LEU A 78 -15.61 18.21 1.39
CA LEU A 78 -15.14 18.70 0.10
C LEU A 78 -16.18 19.62 -0.56
N PRO A 79 -15.77 20.61 -1.39
CA PRO A 79 -16.70 21.40 -2.18
C PRO A 79 -17.32 20.57 -3.31
N ASP A 80 -18.50 20.96 -3.81
CA ASP A 80 -19.26 20.18 -4.80
C ASP A 80 -18.52 20.00 -6.14
N ASN A 81 -17.70 20.98 -6.52
CA ASN A 81 -16.82 20.93 -7.69
C ASN A 81 -15.40 21.29 -7.24
N LEU A 82 -14.45 20.38 -7.41
CA LEU A 82 -13.03 20.61 -7.23
C LEU A 82 -12.39 20.79 -8.60
N ALA A 83 -11.73 21.92 -8.81
CA ALA A 83 -10.83 22.09 -9.94
C ALA A 83 -9.39 21.80 -9.47
N LEU A 84 -8.82 20.71 -9.97
CA LEU A 84 -7.45 20.31 -9.68
C LEU A 84 -6.58 20.60 -10.88
N GLU A 85 -5.65 21.53 -10.75
CA GLU A 85 -4.69 21.83 -11.81
C GLU A 85 -3.46 20.94 -11.69
N PHE A 86 -3.14 20.23 -12.77
CA PHE A 86 -1.90 19.46 -12.89
C PHE A 86 -1.41 19.47 -14.33
N ALA A 87 -0.12 19.73 -14.53
CA ALA A 87 0.50 19.73 -15.86
C ALA A 87 -0.15 20.66 -16.90
N ASN A 88 -0.70 21.80 -16.46
CA ASN A 88 -1.48 22.76 -17.26
C ASN A 88 -2.87 22.26 -17.72
N ASP A 89 -3.30 21.09 -17.26
CA ASP A 89 -4.67 20.60 -17.44
C ASP A 89 -5.47 20.81 -16.15
N THR A 90 -6.76 21.11 -16.30
CA THR A 90 -7.71 21.21 -15.20
C THR A 90 -8.56 19.95 -15.14
N TYR A 91 -8.52 19.27 -14.00
CA TYR A 91 -9.32 18.10 -13.71
C TYR A 91 -10.50 18.52 -12.83
N GLU A 92 -11.70 18.48 -13.39
CA GLU A 92 -12.92 18.67 -12.63
C GLU A 92 -13.26 17.37 -11.91
N THR A 93 -13.25 17.42 -10.57
CA THR A 93 -13.48 16.27 -9.71
C THR A 93 -14.61 16.57 -8.74
N THR A 94 -15.53 15.62 -8.60
CA THR A 94 -16.60 15.65 -7.61
C THR A 94 -16.17 14.96 -6.30
N PRO A 95 -16.81 15.26 -5.15
CA PRO A 95 -16.54 14.53 -3.90
C PRO A 95 -16.70 13.01 -4.00
N TRP A 96 -17.62 12.54 -4.85
CA TRP A 96 -17.86 11.11 -5.10
C TRP A 96 -16.73 10.46 -5.90
N GLU A 97 -16.12 11.20 -6.81
CA GLU A 97 -14.94 10.77 -7.56
C GLU A 97 -13.69 10.71 -6.67
N ALA A 98 -13.52 11.68 -5.77
CA ALA A 98 -12.49 11.63 -4.73
C ALA A 98 -12.68 10.43 -3.79
N TYR A 99 -13.93 10.14 -3.39
CA TYR A 99 -14.29 8.91 -2.66
C TYR A 99 -13.92 7.66 -3.46
N GLY A 100 -14.27 7.62 -4.75
CA GLY A 100 -13.93 6.52 -5.66
C GLY A 100 -12.43 6.24 -5.69
N CYS A 101 -11.58 7.26 -5.69
CA CYS A 101 -10.12 7.09 -5.61
C CYS A 101 -9.67 6.42 -4.30
N ILE A 102 -10.22 6.85 -3.16
CA ILE A 102 -9.90 6.26 -1.85
C ILE A 102 -10.33 4.79 -1.81
N ILE A 103 -11.56 4.50 -2.25
CA ILE A 103 -12.10 3.14 -2.29
C ILE A 103 -11.28 2.26 -3.21
N LEU A 104 -10.89 2.75 -4.39
CA LEU A 104 -10.08 1.98 -5.31
C LEU A 104 -8.74 1.58 -4.68
N GLY A 105 -8.06 2.51 -4.01
CA GLY A 105 -6.83 2.21 -3.29
C GLY A 105 -7.02 1.23 -2.12
N LEU A 106 -8.08 1.41 -1.34
CA LEU A 106 -8.43 0.54 -0.22
C LEU A 106 -8.67 -0.91 -0.67
N TRP A 107 -9.50 -1.09 -1.70
CA TRP A 107 -9.80 -2.40 -2.25
C TRP A 107 -8.60 -3.01 -2.99
N SER A 108 -7.79 -2.20 -3.69
CA SER A 108 -6.53 -2.68 -4.25
C SER A 108 -5.60 -3.21 -3.16
N GLY A 109 -5.56 -2.58 -1.99
CA GLY A 109 -4.80 -3.07 -0.83
C GLY A 109 -5.29 -4.44 -0.37
N LEU A 110 -6.61 -4.59 -0.19
CA LEU A 110 -7.23 -5.87 0.15
C LEU A 110 -6.88 -6.97 -0.87
N PHE A 111 -7.01 -6.69 -2.17
CA PHE A 111 -6.67 -7.65 -3.22
C PHE A 111 -5.18 -8.03 -3.20
N ILE A 112 -4.28 -7.08 -3.00
CA ILE A 112 -2.84 -7.36 -2.84
C ILE A 112 -2.62 -8.28 -1.64
N GLY A 113 -3.30 -8.02 -0.52
CA GLY A 113 -3.24 -8.89 0.66
C GLY A 113 -3.69 -10.32 0.38
N LEU A 114 -4.84 -10.50 -0.27
CA LEU A 114 -5.38 -11.82 -0.61
C LEU A 114 -4.48 -12.60 -1.58
N ILE A 115 -3.90 -11.91 -2.56
CA ILE A 115 -2.96 -12.54 -3.49
C ILE A 115 -1.65 -12.90 -2.79
N THR A 116 -1.16 -12.02 -1.92
CA THR A 116 0.06 -12.30 -1.15
C THR A 116 -0.13 -13.55 -0.31
N GLU A 117 -1.26 -13.64 0.39
CA GLU A 117 -1.66 -14.81 1.15
C GLU A 117 -1.78 -16.09 0.28
N TYR A 118 -2.34 -15.98 -0.93
CA TYR A 118 -2.40 -17.10 -1.87
C TYR A 118 -1.02 -17.69 -2.18
N TYR A 119 0.00 -16.84 -2.32
CA TYR A 119 1.36 -17.25 -2.63
C TYR A 119 2.22 -17.63 -1.42
N THR A 120 1.78 -17.33 -0.19
CA THR A 120 2.60 -17.56 1.02
C THR A 120 1.98 -18.53 2.03
N ALA A 121 0.66 -18.67 2.10
CA ALA A 121 0.03 -19.59 3.06
C ALA A 121 0.27 -21.05 2.66
N LYS A 122 0.48 -21.92 3.66
CA LYS A 122 0.85 -23.34 3.48
C LYS A 122 -0.29 -24.21 2.95
N GLU A 123 -1.52 -23.73 3.07
CA GLU A 123 -2.76 -24.37 2.62
C GLU A 123 -2.96 -24.24 1.11
N ASN A 124 -2.27 -23.28 0.47
CA ASN A 124 -2.47 -22.96 -0.93
C ASN A 124 -1.51 -23.73 -1.85
N SER A 125 -1.97 -23.99 -3.08
CA SER A 125 -1.22 -24.76 -4.09
C SER A 125 0.22 -24.30 -4.29
N PRO A 126 0.52 -22.99 -4.42
CA PRO A 126 1.88 -22.53 -4.73
C PRO A 126 2.90 -22.93 -3.65
N THR A 127 2.55 -22.77 -2.37
CA THR A 127 3.40 -23.13 -1.23
C THR A 127 3.52 -24.65 -1.07
N ILE A 128 2.43 -25.40 -1.30
CA ILE A 128 2.45 -26.87 -1.28
C ILE A 128 3.37 -27.42 -2.38
N GLU A 129 3.34 -26.84 -3.57
CA GLU A 129 4.20 -27.25 -4.69
C GLU A 129 5.67 -26.92 -4.45
N LEU A 130 5.96 -25.83 -3.74
CA LEU A 130 7.29 -25.50 -3.26
C LEU A 130 7.78 -26.53 -2.24
N ALA A 131 6.97 -26.85 -1.23
CA ALA A 131 7.31 -27.86 -0.22
C ALA A 131 7.54 -29.26 -0.83
N ARG A 132 6.77 -29.64 -1.86
CA ARG A 132 7.00 -30.90 -2.60
C ARG A 132 8.34 -30.90 -3.35
N ALA A 133 8.87 -29.73 -3.73
CA ALA A 133 10.15 -29.64 -4.42
C ALA A 133 11.33 -30.07 -3.54
N CYS A 134 11.19 -29.94 -2.20
CA CYS A 134 12.20 -30.36 -1.23
C CYS A 134 12.52 -31.87 -1.31
N VAL A 135 11.61 -32.70 -1.83
CA VAL A 135 11.85 -34.14 -2.07
C VAL A 135 12.99 -34.36 -3.07
N HIS A 136 13.22 -33.41 -3.97
CA HIS A 136 14.27 -33.48 -4.99
C HIS A 136 15.58 -32.77 -4.57
N GLY A 137 15.65 -32.30 -3.32
CA GLY A 137 16.81 -31.64 -2.73
C GLY A 137 16.76 -30.10 -2.75
N PRO A 138 17.82 -29.44 -2.23
CA PRO A 138 17.80 -27.99 -2.00
C PRO A 138 17.82 -27.14 -3.28
N ALA A 139 18.47 -27.61 -4.35
CA ALA A 139 18.57 -26.82 -5.57
C ALA A 139 17.21 -26.62 -6.28
N PRO A 140 16.39 -27.68 -6.49
CA PRO A 140 15.02 -27.52 -6.99
C PRO A 140 14.13 -26.63 -6.12
N GLU A 141 14.30 -26.67 -4.80
CA GLU A 141 13.58 -25.80 -3.86
C GLU A 141 13.92 -24.33 -4.12
N ILE A 142 15.20 -23.96 -4.17
CA ILE A 142 15.64 -22.59 -4.43
C ILE A 142 15.13 -22.09 -5.78
N ILE A 143 15.26 -22.91 -6.84
CA ILE A 143 14.82 -22.55 -8.19
C ILE A 143 13.30 -22.29 -8.20
N LYS A 144 12.51 -23.18 -7.60
CA LYS A 144 11.05 -22.99 -7.52
C LYS A 144 10.68 -21.81 -6.64
N GLY A 145 11.37 -21.59 -5.52
CA GLY A 145 11.11 -20.47 -4.62
C GLY A 145 11.35 -19.12 -5.31
N LEU A 146 12.44 -19.00 -6.07
CA LEU A 146 12.71 -17.81 -6.90
C LEU A 146 11.62 -17.61 -7.96
N ALA A 147 11.26 -18.68 -8.68
CA ALA A 147 10.20 -18.61 -9.69
C ALA A 147 8.84 -18.20 -9.08
N LEU A 148 8.51 -18.72 -7.88
CA LEU A 148 7.31 -18.38 -7.13
C LEU A 148 7.27 -16.89 -6.79
N GLY A 149 8.39 -16.35 -6.29
CA GLY A 149 8.53 -14.93 -5.97
C GLY A 149 8.42 -14.02 -7.20
N TYR A 150 8.97 -14.44 -8.35
CA TYR A 150 8.82 -13.69 -9.60
C TYR A 150 7.39 -13.73 -10.15
N LEU A 151 6.67 -14.84 -9.95
CA LEU A 151 5.28 -14.95 -10.40
C LEU A 151 4.31 -14.20 -9.49
N SER A 152 4.58 -14.16 -8.18
CA SER A 152 3.68 -13.55 -7.20
C SER A 152 3.52 -12.03 -7.37
N CYS A 153 4.47 -11.36 -8.03
CA CYS A 153 4.39 -9.91 -8.27
C CYS A 153 3.44 -9.52 -9.41
N VAL A 154 3.05 -10.45 -10.30
CA VAL A 154 2.29 -10.13 -11.52
C VAL A 154 0.94 -9.48 -11.20
N VAL A 155 0.13 -10.15 -10.37
CA VAL A 155 -1.23 -9.65 -10.04
C VAL A 155 -1.19 -8.37 -9.22
N PRO A 156 -0.35 -8.23 -8.16
CA PRO A 156 -0.21 -6.97 -7.43
C PRO A 156 0.16 -5.79 -8.32
N ILE A 157 1.07 -5.97 -9.29
CA ILE A 157 1.46 -4.90 -10.22
C ILE A 157 0.29 -4.50 -11.14
N PHE A 158 -0.52 -5.46 -11.62
CA PHE A 158 -1.74 -5.13 -12.36
C PHE A 158 -2.74 -4.34 -11.52
N CYS A 159 -2.96 -4.74 -10.25
CA CYS A 159 -3.83 -4.01 -9.33
C CYS A 159 -3.36 -2.56 -9.13
N LEU A 160 -2.05 -2.35 -8.94
CA LEU A 160 -1.48 -1.01 -8.80
C LEU A 160 -1.60 -0.20 -10.09
N ALA A 161 -1.32 -0.79 -11.26
CA ALA A 161 -1.43 -0.10 -12.53
C ALA A 161 -2.87 0.39 -12.80
N ILE A 162 -3.87 -0.47 -12.56
CA ILE A 162 -5.29 -0.10 -12.70
C ILE A 162 -5.64 1.01 -11.71
N THR A 163 -5.20 0.90 -10.46
CA THR A 163 -5.43 1.92 -9.43
C THR A 163 -4.87 3.27 -9.84
N VAL A 164 -3.62 3.30 -10.31
CA VAL A 164 -2.97 4.52 -10.80
C VAL A 164 -3.72 5.12 -11.96
N LEU A 165 -4.04 4.33 -13.00
CA LEU A 165 -4.67 4.84 -14.22
C LEU A 165 -6.05 5.45 -13.95
N ILE A 166 -6.88 4.76 -13.16
CA ILE A 166 -8.23 5.25 -12.84
C ILE A 166 -8.13 6.47 -11.93
N SER A 167 -7.38 6.39 -10.82
CA SER A 167 -7.28 7.51 -9.88
C SER A 167 -6.66 8.76 -10.51
N TYR A 168 -5.68 8.60 -11.39
CA TYR A 168 -5.09 9.70 -12.15
C TYR A 168 -6.07 10.31 -13.14
N SER A 169 -6.85 9.50 -13.86
CA SER A 169 -7.83 10.01 -14.83
C SER A 169 -8.94 10.85 -14.18
N VAL A 170 -9.25 10.57 -12.91
CA VAL A 170 -10.36 11.19 -12.17
C VAL A 170 -9.92 12.47 -11.44
N ALA A 171 -8.74 12.48 -10.83
CA ALA A 171 -8.30 13.57 -9.97
C ALA A 171 -6.77 13.82 -10.03
N ALA A 172 -6.14 13.48 -11.15
CA ALA A 172 -4.69 13.60 -11.38
C ALA A 172 -3.86 13.04 -10.21
N MET A 173 -2.78 13.73 -9.83
CA MET A 173 -1.90 13.31 -8.73
C MET A 173 -2.59 13.34 -7.36
N TYR A 174 -3.64 14.14 -7.18
CA TYR A 174 -4.42 14.14 -5.95
C TYR A 174 -5.20 12.84 -5.81
N GLY A 175 -5.81 12.35 -6.88
CA GLY A 175 -6.48 11.05 -6.91
C GLY A 175 -5.55 9.90 -6.56
N VAL A 176 -4.33 9.89 -7.13
CA VAL A 176 -3.30 8.89 -6.80
C VAL A 176 -2.90 8.98 -5.32
N ALA A 177 -2.74 10.19 -4.78
CA ALA A 177 -2.44 10.39 -3.36
C ALA A 177 -3.59 9.92 -2.45
N LEU A 178 -4.85 10.17 -2.84
CA LEU A 178 -6.03 9.69 -2.13
C LEU A 178 -6.15 8.16 -2.18
N ALA A 179 -5.84 7.53 -3.30
CA ALA A 179 -5.76 6.08 -3.41
C ALA A 179 -4.67 5.50 -2.50
N ALA A 180 -3.51 6.16 -2.43
CA ALA A 180 -2.44 5.76 -1.51
C ALA A 180 -2.88 5.82 -0.04
N ILE A 181 -3.61 6.88 0.35
CA ILE A 181 -4.21 7.01 1.68
C ILE A 181 -5.27 5.93 1.90
N GLY A 182 -6.11 5.66 0.91
CA GLY A 182 -7.13 4.62 0.95
C GLY A 182 -6.54 3.22 1.18
N MET A 183 -5.46 2.88 0.49
CA MET A 183 -4.74 1.62 0.68
C MET A 183 -4.20 1.46 2.11
N LEU A 184 -3.83 2.57 2.75
CA LEU A 184 -3.42 2.64 4.15
C LEU A 184 -4.57 2.99 5.11
N GLY A 185 -5.81 3.02 4.66
CA GLY A 185 -6.97 3.43 5.45
C GLY A 185 -7.20 2.53 6.67
N CYS A 186 -6.81 1.26 6.57
CA CYS A 186 -6.87 0.28 7.66
C CYS A 186 -5.49 -0.04 8.25
N LEU A 187 -4.54 0.92 8.21
CA LEU A 187 -3.17 0.73 8.68
C LEU A 187 -3.06 0.15 10.11
N PRO A 188 -3.88 0.55 11.11
CA PRO A 188 -3.79 -0.05 12.44
C PRO A 188 -4.08 -1.56 12.46
N ILE A 189 -5.03 -2.04 11.63
CA ILE A 189 -5.28 -3.48 11.47
C ILE A 189 -4.09 -4.14 10.76
N ALA A 190 -3.61 -3.57 9.65
CA ALA A 190 -2.46 -4.12 8.94
C ALA A 190 -1.22 -4.26 9.84
N LEU A 191 -0.90 -3.25 10.66
CA LEU A 191 0.21 -3.29 11.61
C LEU A 191 -0.02 -4.27 12.77
N SER A 192 -1.26 -4.41 13.24
CA SER A 192 -1.58 -5.39 14.29
C SER A 192 -1.39 -6.83 13.78
N ILE A 193 -1.77 -7.07 12.53
CA ILE A 193 -1.63 -8.36 11.83
C ILE A 193 -0.15 -8.66 11.51
N ASP A 194 0.65 -7.65 11.14
CA ASP A 194 2.09 -7.80 10.93
C ASP A 194 2.83 -8.05 12.25
N GLY A 195 2.52 -7.28 13.30
CA GLY A 195 3.09 -7.43 14.63
C GLY A 195 2.77 -8.77 15.31
N TYR A 196 1.69 -9.43 14.91
CA TYR A 196 1.32 -10.76 15.40
C TYR A 196 2.38 -11.83 15.10
N GLY A 197 3.06 -11.75 13.95
CA GLY A 197 4.04 -12.75 13.53
C GLY A 197 5.24 -12.85 14.49
N PRO A 198 6.02 -11.76 14.69
CA PRO A 198 7.17 -11.76 15.59
C PRO A 198 6.81 -12.10 17.05
N ILE A 199 5.60 -11.77 17.51
CA ILE A 199 5.14 -12.15 18.85
C ILE A 199 4.96 -13.67 18.94
N SER A 200 4.35 -14.29 17.93
CA SER A 200 4.08 -15.73 17.87
C SER A 200 5.36 -16.55 17.73
N ASP A 201 6.31 -16.10 16.90
CA ASP A 201 7.64 -16.70 16.74
C ASP A 201 8.39 -16.72 18.08
N ASN A 202 8.49 -15.56 18.75
CA ASN A 202 9.15 -15.46 20.06
C ASN A 202 8.48 -16.33 21.12
N ALA A 203 7.14 -16.45 21.11
CA ALA A 203 6.43 -17.35 22.01
C ALA A 203 6.82 -18.82 21.75
N GLY A 204 6.97 -19.22 20.50
CA GLY A 204 7.48 -20.54 20.12
C GLY A 204 8.92 -20.76 20.59
N GLY A 205 9.81 -19.78 20.38
CA GLY A 205 11.19 -19.82 20.84
C GLY A 205 11.31 -19.94 22.37
N ILE A 206 10.49 -19.19 23.12
CA ILE A 206 10.43 -19.30 24.59
C ILE A 206 9.97 -20.70 25.00
N ALA A 207 8.93 -21.26 24.35
CA ALA A 207 8.43 -22.59 24.68
C ALA A 207 9.50 -23.68 24.48
N GLU A 208 10.28 -23.59 23.40
CA GLU A 208 11.39 -24.49 23.10
C GLU A 208 12.53 -24.34 24.12
N MET A 209 13.00 -23.12 24.35
CA MET A 209 14.11 -22.84 25.27
C MET A 209 13.77 -23.20 26.73
N ALA A 210 12.50 -23.11 27.12
CA ALA A 210 12.02 -23.46 28.44
C ALA A 210 11.66 -24.96 28.59
N ASN A 211 11.83 -25.78 27.55
CA ASN A 211 11.45 -27.20 27.53
C ASN A 211 10.00 -27.43 28.00
N LEU A 212 9.07 -26.60 27.53
CA LEU A 212 7.65 -26.78 27.83
C LEU A 212 7.08 -28.02 27.12
N ASP A 213 5.86 -28.40 27.49
CA ASP A 213 5.17 -29.56 26.90
C ASP A 213 5.11 -29.45 25.35
N PRO A 214 5.37 -30.53 24.60
CA PRO A 214 5.28 -30.55 23.14
C PRO A 214 3.95 -30.02 22.58
N GLU A 215 2.83 -30.17 23.30
CA GLU A 215 1.53 -29.62 22.88
C GLU A 215 1.58 -28.08 22.77
N ILE A 216 2.35 -27.41 23.64
CA ILE A 216 2.53 -25.96 23.58
C ILE A 216 3.30 -25.58 22.31
N ARG A 217 4.32 -26.37 21.94
CA ARG A 217 5.08 -26.15 20.70
C ARG A 217 4.22 -26.32 19.45
N VAL A 218 3.38 -27.36 19.40
CA VAL A 218 2.45 -27.57 18.29
C VAL A 218 1.50 -26.37 18.12
N ARG A 219 1.02 -25.79 19.24
CA ARG A 219 0.18 -24.60 19.20
C ARG A 219 0.96 -23.37 18.72
N THR A 220 2.18 -23.13 19.22
CA THR A 220 2.97 -21.96 18.81
C THR A 220 3.46 -22.05 17.37
N ASP A 221 3.79 -23.25 16.85
CA ASP A 221 4.12 -23.47 15.44
C ASP A 221 2.93 -23.15 14.51
N ALA A 222 1.70 -23.46 14.95
CA ALA A 222 0.50 -23.09 14.21
C ALA A 222 0.30 -21.57 14.16
N LEU A 223 0.57 -20.86 15.26
CA LEU A 223 0.51 -19.40 15.34
C LEU A 223 1.61 -18.75 14.48
N ASP A 224 2.84 -19.26 14.55
CA ASP A 224 3.99 -18.76 13.79
C ASP A 224 3.80 -18.95 12.27
N ALA A 225 3.30 -20.10 11.83
CA ALA A 225 2.97 -20.33 10.42
C ALA A 225 1.99 -19.27 9.88
N ALA A 226 0.94 -18.94 10.64
CA ALA A 226 0.02 -17.87 10.27
C ALA A 226 0.70 -16.48 10.30
N GLY A 227 1.60 -16.27 11.27
CA GLY A 227 2.44 -15.07 11.40
C GLY A 227 3.34 -14.80 10.19
N ASN A 228 3.89 -15.85 9.57
CA ASN A 228 4.70 -15.73 8.36
C ASN A 228 3.87 -15.26 7.15
N THR A 229 2.65 -15.80 7.00
CA THR A 229 1.69 -15.34 5.99
C THR A 229 1.33 -13.87 6.22
N THR A 230 1.10 -13.47 7.47
CA THR A 230 0.64 -12.11 7.79
C THR A 230 1.72 -11.06 7.68
N ALA A 231 2.96 -11.41 8.00
CA ALA A 231 4.12 -10.57 7.73
C ALA A 231 4.30 -10.33 6.21
N ALA A 232 4.05 -11.35 5.39
CA ALA A 232 4.07 -11.17 3.94
C ALA A 232 2.98 -10.22 3.46
N ILE A 233 1.74 -10.37 3.96
CA ILE A 233 0.63 -9.45 3.68
C ILE A 233 1.01 -8.02 4.06
N GLY A 234 1.56 -7.80 5.27
CA GLY A 234 2.01 -6.50 5.74
C GLY A 234 3.04 -5.86 4.80
N LYS A 235 4.03 -6.64 4.34
CA LYS A 235 5.01 -6.20 3.33
C LYS A 235 4.33 -5.85 2.00
N GLY A 236 3.35 -6.63 1.55
CA GLY A 236 2.57 -6.34 0.35
C GLY A 236 1.84 -4.99 0.41
N PHE A 237 1.17 -4.69 1.53
CA PHE A 237 0.55 -3.39 1.78
C PHE A 237 1.57 -2.25 1.80
N ALA A 238 2.71 -2.44 2.46
CA ALA A 238 3.78 -1.45 2.52
C ALA A 238 4.34 -1.13 1.13
N ILE A 239 4.62 -2.15 0.30
CA ILE A 239 5.15 -1.97 -1.05
C ILE A 239 4.10 -1.31 -1.97
N GLY A 240 2.85 -1.78 -1.93
CA GLY A 240 1.78 -1.23 -2.76
C GLY A 240 1.51 0.24 -2.47
N SER A 241 1.40 0.59 -1.18
CA SER A 241 1.20 1.98 -0.77
C SER A 241 2.43 2.84 -1.09
N ALA A 242 3.65 2.35 -0.85
CA ALA A 242 4.87 3.08 -1.20
C ALA A 242 4.95 3.38 -2.70
N CYS A 243 4.51 2.48 -3.58
CA CYS A 243 4.46 2.72 -5.02
C CYS A 243 3.50 3.87 -5.37
N LEU A 244 2.28 3.86 -4.84
CA LEU A 244 1.30 4.94 -5.07
C LEU A 244 1.78 6.28 -4.50
N VAL A 245 2.37 6.26 -3.31
CA VAL A 245 2.95 7.45 -2.67
C VAL A 245 4.11 8.01 -3.47
N ALA A 246 5.04 7.15 -3.92
CA ALA A 246 6.20 7.57 -4.70
C ALA A 246 5.77 8.28 -5.99
N LEU A 247 4.71 7.80 -6.66
CA LEU A 247 4.14 8.46 -7.83
C LEU A 247 3.50 9.81 -7.48
N ALA A 248 2.73 9.89 -6.39
CA ALA A 248 2.14 11.15 -5.94
C ALA A 248 3.21 12.19 -5.54
N LEU A 249 4.25 11.76 -4.83
CA LEU A 249 5.40 12.60 -4.47
C LEU A 249 6.20 13.01 -5.71
N PHE A 250 6.32 12.14 -6.71
CA PHE A 250 6.94 12.51 -7.98
C PHE A 250 6.15 13.60 -8.71
N GLY A 251 4.81 13.50 -8.72
CA GLY A 251 3.94 14.58 -9.17
C GLY A 251 4.16 15.88 -8.42
N ALA A 252 4.21 15.83 -7.08
CA ALA A 252 4.49 16.99 -6.24
C ALA A 252 5.89 17.58 -6.48
N PHE A 253 6.90 16.73 -6.70
CA PHE A 253 8.26 17.14 -7.04
C PHE A 253 8.28 17.95 -8.34
N VAL A 254 7.64 17.42 -9.38
CA VAL A 254 7.54 18.09 -10.68
C VAL A 254 6.81 19.43 -10.56
N THR A 255 5.72 19.49 -9.81
CA THR A 255 5.00 20.74 -9.52
C THR A 255 5.90 21.74 -8.80
N ARG A 256 6.68 21.31 -7.80
CA ARG A 256 7.57 22.20 -7.04
C ARG A 256 8.71 22.73 -7.91
N VAL A 257 9.31 21.89 -8.75
CA VAL A 257 10.33 22.30 -9.73
C VAL A 257 9.76 23.37 -10.67
N ASN A 258 8.55 23.18 -11.18
CA ASN A 258 7.88 24.20 -12.00
C ASN A 258 7.75 25.53 -11.25
N THR A 259 7.20 25.53 -10.03
CA THR A 259 7.02 26.76 -9.23
C THR A 259 8.35 27.49 -9.04
N THR A 260 9.42 26.77 -8.70
CA THR A 260 10.74 27.37 -8.50
C THR A 260 11.33 27.93 -9.80
N LEU A 261 11.13 27.28 -10.94
CA LEU A 261 11.57 27.83 -12.24
C LEU A 261 10.81 29.11 -12.59
N VAL A 262 9.50 29.17 -12.35
CA VAL A 262 8.70 30.41 -12.53
C VAL A 262 9.23 31.53 -11.63
N GLU A 263 9.50 31.26 -10.36
CA GLU A 263 10.05 32.23 -9.40
C GLU A 263 11.42 32.79 -9.84
N LEU A 264 12.23 31.98 -10.53
CA LEU A 264 13.53 32.37 -11.06
C LEU A 264 13.45 33.11 -12.41
N GLY A 265 12.25 33.31 -12.97
CA GLY A 265 12.04 34.02 -14.24
C GLY A 265 12.33 33.20 -15.50
N GLU A 266 12.42 31.87 -15.38
CA GLU A 266 12.60 30.97 -16.52
C GLU A 266 11.34 30.91 -17.38
N ILE A 267 11.45 31.33 -18.64
CA ILE A 267 10.33 31.41 -19.62
C ILE A 267 9.76 30.02 -19.97
N ASN A 268 10.50 28.94 -19.71
CA ASN A 268 10.13 27.57 -20.06
C ASN A 268 9.58 26.75 -18.89
N ALA A 269 9.09 27.37 -17.81
CA ALA A 269 8.62 26.62 -16.63
C ALA A 269 7.59 25.52 -16.97
N ALA A 270 6.72 25.74 -17.96
CA ALA A 270 5.78 24.74 -18.47
C ALA A 270 6.43 23.41 -18.93
N LYS A 271 7.74 23.40 -19.27
CA LYS A 271 8.48 22.17 -19.59
C LYS A 271 8.74 21.28 -18.38
N ALA A 272 8.70 21.81 -17.15
CA ALA A 272 8.96 21.03 -15.94
C ALA A 272 7.97 19.86 -15.79
N PHE A 273 6.72 20.05 -16.20
CA PHE A 273 5.71 19.00 -16.22
C PHE A 273 5.93 17.91 -17.28
N ASN A 274 6.78 18.18 -18.27
CA ASN A 274 7.06 17.25 -19.37
C ASN A 274 8.31 16.43 -19.07
N VAL A 275 8.16 15.37 -18.28
CA VAL A 275 9.20 14.37 -18.06
C VAL A 275 9.27 13.44 -19.26
N ASN A 276 10.08 13.81 -20.25
CA ASN A 276 10.21 13.04 -21.50
C ASN A 276 11.27 11.93 -21.38
N ILE A 277 10.83 10.67 -21.46
CA ILE A 277 11.71 9.48 -21.39
C ILE A 277 12.68 9.42 -22.58
N LEU A 278 12.39 10.09 -23.70
CA LEU A 278 13.29 10.16 -24.86
C LEU A 278 14.48 11.12 -24.64
N GLU A 279 14.46 11.95 -23.60
CA GLU A 279 15.60 12.83 -23.30
C GLU A 279 16.77 12.03 -22.68
N PRO A 280 18.02 12.23 -23.16
CA PRO A 280 19.16 11.44 -22.70
C PRO A 280 19.38 11.46 -21.18
N PHE A 281 19.21 12.61 -20.53
CA PHE A 281 19.37 12.74 -19.09
C PHE A 281 18.27 12.02 -18.31
N THR A 282 17.02 12.14 -18.75
CA THR A 282 15.87 11.43 -18.15
C THR A 282 16.03 9.93 -18.29
N PHE A 283 16.43 9.44 -19.47
CA PHE A 283 16.66 8.02 -19.69
C PHE A 283 17.84 7.47 -18.89
N ALA A 284 18.95 8.21 -18.82
CA ALA A 284 20.10 7.85 -17.99
C ALA A 284 19.71 7.79 -16.49
N GLY A 285 18.94 8.76 -16.02
CA GLY A 285 18.38 8.77 -14.66
C GLY A 285 17.47 7.59 -14.38
N LEU A 286 16.61 7.20 -15.33
CA LEU A 286 15.76 6.02 -15.23
C LEU A 286 16.58 4.72 -15.09
N LEU A 287 17.62 4.53 -15.91
CA LEU A 287 18.49 3.36 -15.83
C LEU A 287 19.26 3.29 -14.50
N LEU A 288 19.85 4.41 -14.07
CA LEU A 288 20.55 4.47 -12.79
C LEU A 288 19.58 4.21 -11.63
N GLY A 289 18.40 4.83 -11.66
CA GLY A 289 17.36 4.63 -10.66
C GLY A 289 16.87 3.18 -10.58
N ALA A 290 16.68 2.50 -11.71
CA ALA A 290 16.29 1.09 -11.75
C ALA A 290 17.37 0.13 -11.20
N MET A 291 18.65 0.52 -11.28
CA MET A 291 19.76 -0.23 -10.72
C MET A 291 19.89 -0.07 -9.19
N LEU A 292 19.49 1.08 -8.62
CA LEU A 292 19.65 1.37 -7.18
C LEU A 292 19.06 0.29 -6.25
N PRO A 293 17.83 -0.22 -6.46
CA PRO A 293 17.30 -1.31 -5.63
C PRO A 293 18.17 -2.57 -5.66
N TYR A 294 18.73 -2.94 -6.82
CA TYR A 294 19.61 -4.10 -6.95
C TYR A 294 20.94 -3.89 -6.21
N TRP A 295 21.53 -2.69 -6.33
CA TRP A 295 22.75 -2.36 -5.60
C TRP A 295 22.50 -2.35 -4.09
N PHE A 296 21.40 -1.76 -3.64
CA PHE A 296 20.99 -1.79 -2.23
C PHE A 296 20.77 -3.23 -1.74
N SER A 297 20.05 -4.06 -2.50
CA SER A 297 19.85 -5.48 -2.16
C SER A 297 21.17 -6.25 -2.04
N ALA A 298 22.13 -5.99 -2.93
CA ALA A 298 23.46 -6.61 -2.85
C ALA A 298 24.21 -6.20 -1.57
N MET A 299 24.15 -4.92 -1.18
CA MET A 299 24.76 -4.44 0.07
C MET A 299 24.12 -5.05 1.32
N THR A 300 22.82 -5.34 1.29
CA THR A 300 22.12 -5.97 2.44
C THR A 300 22.31 -7.48 2.53
N MET A 301 22.69 -8.15 1.44
CA MET A 301 22.89 -9.61 1.38
C MET A 301 24.34 -10.03 1.57
N GLN A 302 25.30 -9.13 1.31
CA GLN A 302 26.72 -9.34 1.61
C GLN A 302 27.00 -9.16 3.10
#